data_AF-A0A2R4WYP6-F1
#
_entry.id   AF-A0A2R4WYP6-F1
#
_cell.length_a   1.000
_cell.length_b   1.000
_cell.length_c   1.000
_cell.angle_alpha   90.00
_cell.angle_beta   90.00
_cell.angle_gamma   90.00
#
_symmetry.space_group_name_H-M   'P 1'
#
loop_
_entity.id
_entity.type
_entity.pdbx_description
1 polymer ?
#
loop_
_entity_poly.entity_id
_entity_poly.type
_entity_poly.pdbx_seq_one_letter_code
_entity_poly.pdbx_strand_id
1 'polypeptide(L)'
;MSGATTGPGGGDKVVTVNFKLTQSFLDEIDETWQGRGFNSRSEYIRYALRDATENPTFDRDELVALLKAEEAVREERTTRADEAREKFGTNE
;
A
#
# COMPACT_ATOMS: atom_id res chain seq x y z
N MET A 1 -9.37 8.40 -26.81
CA MET A 1 -10.34 8.14 -25.72
C MET A 1 -10.87 6.71 -25.89
N SER A 2 -10.20 5.72 -25.31
CA SER A 2 -10.64 4.32 -25.36
C SER A 2 -11.60 4.06 -24.21
N GLY A 3 -12.90 4.06 -24.50
CA GLY A 3 -13.92 3.58 -23.56
C GLY A 3 -13.90 2.06 -23.54
N ALA A 4 -13.29 1.46 -22.51
CA ALA A 4 -13.44 0.04 -22.25
C ALA A 4 -14.87 -0.20 -21.74
N THR A 5 -15.76 -0.67 -22.60
CA THR A 5 -17.11 -1.09 -22.24
C THR A 5 -17.06 -2.49 -21.64
N THR A 6 -17.19 -2.62 -20.33
CA THR A 6 -17.46 -3.91 -19.69
C THR A 6 -18.96 -4.20 -19.77
N GLY A 7 -19.34 -5.23 -20.52
CA GLY A 7 -20.73 -5.67 -20.70
C GLY A 7 -21.40 -6.20 -19.42
N PRO A 8 -22.72 -6.39 -19.43
CA PRO A 8 -23.50 -6.68 -18.23
C PRO A 8 -23.43 -8.18 -17.92
N GLY A 9 -22.44 -8.58 -17.14
CA GLY A 9 -22.30 -9.96 -16.68
C GLY A 9 -21.67 -10.01 -15.30
N GLY A 10 -22.51 -10.04 -14.26
CA GLY A 10 -22.22 -10.57 -12.92
C GLY A 10 -21.02 -10.04 -12.12
N GLY A 11 -20.24 -9.10 -12.65
CA GLY A 11 -19.10 -8.49 -11.98
C GLY A 11 -19.50 -7.24 -11.20
N ASP A 12 -18.70 -6.91 -10.17
CA ASP A 12 -18.87 -5.70 -9.38
C ASP A 12 -19.08 -4.47 -10.26
N LYS A 13 -20.04 -3.63 -9.85
CA LYS A 13 -20.36 -2.41 -10.58
C LYS A 13 -19.15 -1.49 -10.57
N VAL A 14 -18.65 -1.16 -11.76
CA VAL A 14 -17.61 -0.13 -11.91
C VAL A 14 -18.24 1.24 -11.61
N VAL A 15 -17.71 1.93 -10.60
CA VAL A 15 -18.13 3.28 -10.23
C VAL A 15 -17.02 4.27 -10.60
N THR A 16 -17.41 5.44 -11.10
CA THR A 16 -16.47 6.54 -11.41
C THR A 16 -16.16 7.34 -10.15
N VAL A 17 -14.88 7.57 -9.88
CA VAL A 17 -14.40 8.45 -8.81
C VAL A 17 -13.68 9.65 -9.44
N ASN A 18 -13.92 10.85 -8.91
CA ASN A 18 -13.29 12.09 -9.37
C ASN A 18 -12.31 12.59 -8.32
N PHE A 19 -11.11 13.00 -8.75
CA PHE A 19 -10.05 13.53 -7.89
C PHE A 19 -9.63 14.92 -8.36
N LYS A 20 -9.20 15.76 -7.42
CA LYS A 20 -8.49 17.02 -7.72
C LYS A 20 -7.02 16.81 -7.46
N LEU A 21 -6.18 17.21 -8.41
CA LEU A 21 -4.74 17.03 -8.41
C LEU A 21 -4.09 18.34 -8.90
N THR A 22 -2.83 18.57 -8.59
CA THR A 22 -2.06 19.60 -9.30
C THR A 22 -1.76 19.12 -10.72
N GLN A 23 -1.56 20.05 -11.65
CA GLN A 23 -1.19 19.69 -13.04
C GLN A 23 0.15 18.95 -13.07
N SER A 24 1.14 19.41 -12.31
CA SER A 24 2.45 18.75 -12.24
C SER A 24 2.36 17.29 -11.81
N PHE A 25 1.50 16.97 -10.84
CA PHE A 25 1.33 15.60 -10.39
C PHE A 25 0.57 14.75 -11.41
N LEU A 26 -0.36 15.34 -12.16
CA LEU A 26 -1.02 14.66 -13.27
C LEU A 26 -0.01 14.26 -14.36
N ASP A 27 0.93 15.15 -14.67
CA ASP A 27 1.99 14.91 -15.66
C ASP A 27 2.91 13.76 -15.21
N GLU A 28 3.32 13.74 -13.94
CA GLU A 28 4.11 12.64 -13.35
C GLU A 28 3.36 11.29 -13.41
N ILE A 29 2.05 11.29 -13.14
CA ILE A 29 1.21 10.09 -13.29
C ILE A 29 1.22 9.61 -14.74
N ASP A 30 1.11 10.54 -15.69
CA ASP A 30 1.07 10.25 -17.13
C ASP A 30 2.35 9.61 -17.65
N GLU A 31 3.50 10.12 -17.25
CA GLU A 31 4.80 9.52 -17.56
C GLU A 31 4.93 8.13 -16.92
N THR A 32 4.49 7.98 -15.67
CA THR A 32 4.65 6.74 -14.92
C THR A 32 3.83 5.58 -15.48
N TRP A 33 2.53 5.79 -15.78
CA TRP A 33 1.69 4.67 -16.24
C TRP A 33 2.12 4.18 -17.63
N GLN A 34 2.55 5.11 -18.51
CA GLN A 34 3.06 4.77 -19.84
C GLN A 34 4.39 4.04 -19.72
N GLY A 35 5.32 4.55 -18.91
CA GLY A 35 6.64 3.92 -18.70
C GLY A 35 6.54 2.53 -18.09
N ARG A 36 5.48 2.25 -17.32
CA ARG A 36 5.19 0.92 -16.75
C ARG A 36 4.34 0.02 -17.66
N GLY A 37 3.93 0.48 -18.85
CA GLY A 37 3.23 -0.33 -19.85
C GLY A 37 1.75 -0.62 -19.55
N PHE A 38 1.08 0.19 -18.73
CA PHE A 38 -0.36 0.06 -18.51
C PHE A 38 -1.15 0.45 -19.76
N ASN A 39 -2.33 -0.13 -19.99
CA ASN A 39 -3.15 0.19 -21.17
C ASN A 39 -3.88 1.52 -21.02
N SER A 40 -4.05 2.00 -19.78
CA SER A 40 -4.66 3.29 -19.49
C SER A 40 -4.26 3.83 -18.13
N ARG A 41 -4.35 5.16 -17.98
CA ARG A 41 -4.21 5.85 -16.69
C ARG A 41 -5.15 5.28 -15.62
N SER A 42 -6.40 5.01 -15.97
CA SER A 42 -7.40 4.48 -15.02
C SER A 42 -7.07 3.06 -14.55
N GLU A 43 -6.39 2.26 -15.37
CA GLU A 43 -5.88 0.94 -14.96
C GLU A 43 -4.76 1.09 -13.93
N TYR A 44 -3.78 1.95 -14.20
CA TYR A 44 -2.69 2.25 -13.27
C TYR A 44 -3.18 2.78 -11.92
N ILE A 45 -4.12 3.74 -11.94
CA ILE A 45 -4.69 4.29 -10.70
C ILE A 45 -5.42 3.20 -9.90
N ARG A 46 -6.21 2.34 -10.56
CA ARG A 46 -6.88 1.22 -9.89
C ARG A 46 -5.89 0.20 -9.32
N TYR A 47 -4.80 -0.09 -10.04
CA TYR A 47 -3.73 -0.95 -9.56
C TYR A 47 -3.07 -0.37 -8.29
N ALA A 48 -2.66 0.90 -8.33
CA ALA A 48 -2.02 1.56 -7.19
C ALA A 48 -2.94 1.64 -5.96
N LEU A 49 -4.22 1.96 -6.16
CA LEU A 49 -5.20 1.98 -5.07
C LEU A 49 -5.45 0.58 -4.51
N ARG A 50 -5.53 -0.45 -5.36
CA ARG A 50 -5.69 -1.83 -4.91
C ARG A 50 -4.49 -2.30 -4.10
N ASP A 51 -3.29 -2.05 -4.60
CA ASP A 51 -2.05 -2.41 -3.89
C ASP A 51 -1.98 -1.73 -2.52
N ALA A 52 -2.28 -0.43 -2.44
CA ALA A 52 -2.33 0.28 -1.17
C ALA A 52 -3.39 -0.27 -0.19
N THR A 53 -4.47 -0.88 -0.69
CA THR A 53 -5.52 -1.51 0.15
C THR A 53 -5.22 -2.95 0.53
N GLU A 54 -4.61 -3.73 -0.37
CA GLU A 54 -4.33 -5.17 -0.16
C GLU A 54 -2.99 -5.39 0.54
N ASN A 55 -2.03 -4.50 0.28
CA ASN A 55 -0.68 -4.48 0.85
C ASN A 55 -0.43 -3.08 1.42
N PRO A 56 -1.03 -2.69 2.56
CA PRO A 56 -0.71 -1.42 3.19
C PRO A 56 0.77 -1.43 3.59
N THR A 57 1.65 -0.98 2.70
CA THR A 57 3.04 -0.69 3.02
C THR A 57 3.08 0.27 4.20
N PHE A 58 3.95 -0.01 5.18
CA PHE A 58 4.40 0.93 6.21
C PHE A 58 3.45 2.09 6.49
N ASP A 59 2.39 1.77 7.21
CA ASP A 59 1.42 2.76 7.62
C ASP A 59 1.88 3.53 8.87
N ARG A 60 1.05 4.47 9.32
CA ARG A 60 1.34 5.28 10.49
C ARG A 60 1.49 4.44 11.76
N ASP A 61 0.75 3.35 11.89
CA ASP A 61 0.79 2.49 13.07
C ASP A 61 2.07 1.67 13.08
N GLU A 62 2.55 1.22 11.92
CA GLU A 62 3.88 0.61 11.76
C GLU A 62 5.01 1.60 12.10
N LEU A 63 4.90 2.87 11.68
CA LEU A 63 5.85 3.92 12.09
C LEU A 63 5.85 4.13 13.61
N VAL A 64 4.67 4.21 14.22
CA VAL A 64 4.54 4.34 15.67
C VAL A 64 5.11 3.12 16.39
N ALA A 65 4.92 1.91 15.85
CA ALA A 65 5.47 0.68 16.41
C ALA A 65 7.01 0.68 16.36
N LEU A 66 7.62 1.10 15.24
CA LEU A 66 9.08 1.25 15.15
C LEU A 66 9.62 2.28 16.15
N LEU A 67 8.96 3.43 16.29
CA LEU A 67 9.38 4.46 17.25
C LEU A 67 9.30 3.97 18.70
N LYS A 68 8.25 3.21 19.05
CA LYS A 68 8.12 2.57 20.37
C LYS A 68 9.19 1.51 20.60
N ALA A 69 9.52 0.73 19.57
CA ALA A 69 10.58 -0.27 19.65
C ALA A 69 11.95 0.39 19.88
N GLU A 70 12.26 1.47 19.16
CA GLU A 70 13.49 2.25 19.35
C GLU A 70 13.59 2.83 20.77
N GLU A 71 12.50 3.40 21.29
CA GLU A 71 12.46 3.89 22.67
C GLU A 71 12.68 2.76 23.69
N ALA A 72 12.09 1.59 23.47
CA ALA A 72 12.28 0.43 24.33
C ALA A 72 13.74 -0.08 24.30
N VAL A 73 14.42 -0.02 23.14
CA VAL A 73 15.85 -0.34 23.03
C VAL A 73 16.66 0.67 23.84
N ARG A 74 16.40 1.98 23.67
CA ARG A 74 17.11 3.06 24.37
C ARG A 74 16.95 2.99 25.89
N GLU A 75 15.78 2.58 26.35
CA GLU A 75 15.47 2.46 27.79
C GLU A 75 15.75 1.07 28.36
N GLU A 76 16.43 0.20 27.59
CA GLU A 76 16.78 -1.16 28.01
C GLU A 76 15.56 -2.01 28.43
N ARG A 77 14.38 -1.71 27.87
CA ARG A 77 13.11 -2.42 28.11
C ARG A 77 12.87 -3.58 27.14
N THR A 78 13.92 -4.05 26.46
CA THR A 78 13.86 -5.19 25.53
C THR A 78 14.32 -6.48 26.21
N THR A 79 13.88 -7.62 25.70
CA THR A 79 14.31 -8.95 26.16
C THR A 79 15.20 -9.59 25.11
N ARG A 80 16.07 -10.52 25.51
CA ARG A 80 16.91 -11.26 24.57
C ARG A 80 16.11 -12.31 23.81
N ALA A 81 16.60 -12.69 22.64
CA ALA A 81 15.90 -13.60 21.75
C ALA A 81 15.75 -15.02 22.35
N ASP A 82 16.77 -15.51 23.05
CA ASP A 82 16.75 -16.79 23.78
C ASP A 82 15.71 -16.78 24.91
N GLU A 83 15.74 -15.74 25.74
CA GLU A 83 14.76 -15.55 26.83
C GLU A 83 13.32 -15.45 26.31
N ALA A 84 13.10 -14.71 25.23
CA ALA A 84 11.78 -14.60 24.60
C ALA A 84 11.28 -15.94 24.06
N ARG A 85 12.13 -16.68 23.34
CA ARG A 85 11.70 -17.97 22.76
C ARG A 85 11.42 -19.02 23.82
N GLU A 86 12.14 -19.00 24.95
CA GLU A 86 11.81 -19.81 26.13
C GLU A 86 10.46 -19.42 26.73
N LYS A 87 10.25 -18.11 26.96
CA LYS A 87 9.01 -17.59 27.52
C LYS A 87 7.77 -17.88 26.66
N PHE A 88 7.91 -17.81 25.33
CA PHE A 88 6.80 -17.98 24.39
C PHE A 88 6.71 -19.37 23.76
N GLY A 89 7.61 -20.30 24.13
CA GLY A 89 7.58 -21.69 23.64
C GLY A 89 7.87 -21.80 22.13
N THR A 90 8.75 -20.94 21.59
CA THR A 90 9.15 -20.95 20.17
C THR A 90 10.58 -21.48 19.96
N ASN A 91 11.03 -22.31 20.90
CA ASN A 91 12.35 -22.96 20.89
C ASN A 91 12.39 -24.30 20.13
N GLU A 92 11.25 -24.80 19.65
CA GLU A 92 11.12 -26.06 18.91
C GLU A 92 11.12 -25.87 17.39
#